data_AF-A0A8T0FSZ6-F1
#
_entry.id   AF-A0A8T0FSZ6-F1
#
_cell.length_a   1.000
_cell.length_b   1.000
_cell.length_c   1.000
_cell.angle_alpha   90.00
_cell.angle_beta   90.00
_cell.angle_gamma   90.00
#
_symmetry.space_group_name_H-M   'P 1'
#
loop_
_entity.id
_entity.type
_entity.pdbx_description
1 polymer ?
#
loop_
_entity_poly.entity_id
_entity_poly.type
_entity_poly.pdbx_seq_one_letter_code
_entity_poly.pdbx_strand_id
1 'polypeptide(L)'
;MSNLVHGRRLDMVTIESDVKWTEEQYETFENNPLKKQAKKKKKIVFVGARVHPGETPSSYVCQGMINFLLSDNPVAKILRHFVTFKFIPMLNPDGVFVGNYRTCILGQDLNRCWQEKSIHVLPTLVQ
;
A
#
# COMPACT_ATOMS: atom_id res chain seq x y z
N MET A 1 12.65 15.57 3.25
CA MET A 1 11.25 16.04 3.23
C MET A 1 10.55 15.36 4.41
N SER A 2 9.76 16.09 5.20
CA SER A 2 9.06 15.48 6.34
C SER A 2 7.86 14.67 5.86
N ASN A 3 7.72 13.42 6.30
CA ASN A 3 6.52 12.59 6.04
C ASN A 3 5.30 13.05 6.86
N LEU A 4 5.29 14.30 7.32
CA LEU A 4 4.27 14.84 8.21
C LEU A 4 3.20 15.56 7.40
N VAL A 5 1.95 15.21 7.65
CA VAL A 5 0.74 15.90 7.23
C VAL A 5 0.16 16.51 8.50
N HIS A 6 0.21 17.84 8.63
CA HIS A 6 -0.20 18.61 9.83
C HIS A 6 0.28 18.00 11.18
N GLY A 7 1.53 17.50 11.21
CA GLY A 7 2.15 16.93 12.41
C GLY A 7 1.92 15.42 12.61
N ARG A 8 1.21 14.73 11.71
CA ARG A 8 1.03 13.27 11.74
C ARG A 8 1.75 12.60 10.58
N ARG A 9 2.33 11.42 10.83
CA ARG A 9 3.05 10.68 9.80
C ARG A 9 2.10 10.08 8.77
N LEU A 10 2.47 10.21 7.51
CA LEU A 10 1.99 9.39 6.42
C LEU A 10 3.04 8.30 6.16
N ASP A 11 2.72 7.06 6.54
CA ASP A 11 3.66 5.95 6.46
C ASP A 11 3.34 5.08 5.22
N MET A 12 4.40 4.68 4.49
CA MET A 12 4.32 3.69 3.42
C MET A 12 5.08 2.43 3.83
N VAL A 13 4.38 1.29 3.84
CA VAL A 13 4.96 -0.03 4.17
C VAL A 13 5.20 -0.78 2.87
N THR A 14 6.45 -1.21 2.62
CA THR A 14 6.78 -2.05 1.47
C THR A 14 6.95 -3.50 1.91
N ILE A 15 6.28 -4.43 1.23
CA ILE A 15 6.41 -5.88 1.45
C ILE A 15 6.83 -6.55 0.14
N GLU A 16 8.00 -7.19 0.17
CA GLU A 16 8.53 -7.99 -0.92
C GLU A 16 9.46 -9.09 -0.39
N SER A 17 9.82 -10.05 -1.25
CA SER A 17 10.81 -11.08 -0.94
C SER A 17 12.03 -10.94 -1.83
N ASP A 18 13.21 -10.80 -1.24
CA ASP A 18 14.49 -10.81 -1.96
C ASP A 18 15.13 -12.20 -2.03
N VAL A 19 14.42 -13.21 -1.50
CA VAL A 19 14.85 -14.61 -1.58
C VAL A 19 14.78 -15.07 -3.03
N LYS A 20 15.95 -15.35 -3.60
CA LYS A 20 16.08 -16.04 -4.89
C LYS A 20 15.61 -17.47 -4.72
N TRP A 21 14.77 -17.92 -5.63
CA TRP A 21 14.33 -19.31 -5.67
C TRP A 21 15.36 -20.17 -6.40
N THR A 22 15.38 -21.45 -6.08
CA THR A 22 16.19 -22.44 -6.81
C THR A 22 15.62 -22.65 -8.21
N GLU A 23 16.43 -23.19 -9.14
CA GLU A 23 15.94 -23.51 -10.49
C GLU A 23 14.80 -24.53 -10.45
N GLU A 24 14.87 -25.53 -9.56
CA GLU A 24 13.80 -26.50 -9.32
C GLU A 24 12.48 -25.81 -8.89
N GLN A 25 12.57 -24.82 -8.00
CA GLN A 25 11.43 -24.01 -7.60
C GLN A 25 10.86 -23.20 -8.78
N TYR A 26 11.68 -22.74 -9.72
CA TYR A 26 11.19 -22.09 -10.94
C TYR A 26 10.62 -23.06 -11.97
N GLU A 27 11.12 -24.30 -12.02
CA GLU A 27 10.63 -25.37 -12.89
C GLU A 27 9.22 -25.82 -12.53
N THR A 28 8.81 -25.74 -11.26
CA THR A 28 7.38 -25.93 -10.90
C THR A 28 6.43 -24.96 -11.60
N PHE A 29 6.95 -23.89 -12.22
CA PHE A 29 6.22 -22.90 -13.01
C PHE A 29 6.60 -22.96 -14.51
N GLU A 30 7.16 -24.06 -15.02
CA GLU A 30 7.76 -24.15 -16.36
C GLU A 30 6.77 -23.93 -17.52
N ASN A 31 5.51 -24.34 -17.34
CA ASN A 31 4.39 -24.03 -18.26
C ASN A 31 3.59 -22.78 -17.84
N ASN A 32 4.04 -22.08 -16.80
CA ASN A 32 3.34 -20.94 -16.22
C ASN A 32 4.02 -19.63 -16.66
N PRO A 33 3.26 -18.61 -17.13
CA PRO A 33 3.80 -17.29 -17.48
C PRO A 33 4.65 -16.64 -16.37
N LEU A 34 4.52 -17.10 -15.12
CA LEU A 34 5.34 -16.68 -13.99
C LEU A 34 6.85 -16.97 -14.16
N LYS A 35 7.30 -18.04 -14.82
CA LYS A 35 8.76 -18.29 -15.04
C LYS A 35 9.41 -17.20 -15.90
N LYS A 36 8.71 -16.71 -16.93
CA LYS A 36 9.13 -15.52 -17.71
C LYS A 36 9.10 -14.23 -16.88
N GLN A 37 8.24 -14.16 -15.88
CA GLN A 37 8.06 -12.99 -15.03
C GLN A 37 9.11 -12.91 -13.91
N ALA A 38 9.60 -14.05 -13.39
CA ALA A 38 10.70 -14.12 -12.42
C ALA A 38 11.98 -13.41 -12.92
N LYS A 39 12.24 -13.51 -14.23
CA LYS A 39 13.40 -12.89 -14.88
C LYS A 39 13.19 -11.40 -15.21
N LYS A 40 11.99 -10.86 -14.99
CA LYS A 40 11.65 -9.45 -15.23
C LYS A 40 11.58 -8.70 -13.89
N LYS A 41 11.64 -7.36 -13.96
CA LYS A 41 11.40 -6.49 -12.80
C LYS A 41 10.04 -6.83 -12.17
N LYS A 42 10.01 -6.98 -10.84
CA LYS A 42 8.78 -7.26 -10.08
C LYS A 42 7.71 -6.21 -10.40
N LYS A 43 6.45 -6.65 -10.50
CA LYS A 43 5.32 -5.73 -10.60
C LYS A 43 5.12 -5.03 -9.26
N ILE A 44 4.65 -3.78 -9.28
CA ILE A 44 4.36 -3.03 -8.07
C ILE A 44 2.85 -2.90 -7.93
N VAL A 45 2.33 -3.18 -6.74
CA VAL A 45 0.91 -2.97 -6.40
C VAL A 45 0.84 -1.98 -5.24
N PHE A 46 0.13 -0.88 -5.45
CA PHE A 46 -0.18 0.10 -4.41
C PHE A 46 -1.54 -0.22 -3.78
N VAL A 47 -1.59 -0.16 -2.46
CA VAL A 47 -2.82 -0.34 -1.68
C VAL A 47 -2.94 0.83 -0.70
N GLY A 48 -3.91 1.70 -0.93
CA GLY A 48 -4.25 2.80 -0.01
C GLY A 48 -5.49 2.47 0.80
N ALA A 49 -5.50 2.86 2.07
CA ALA A 49 -6.65 2.76 2.96
C ALA A 49 -6.93 4.09 3.68
N ARG A 50 -8.15 4.24 4.21
CA ARG A 50 -8.61 5.44 4.95
C ARG A 50 -8.36 6.75 4.22
N VAL A 51 -8.76 6.83 2.94
CA VAL A 51 -8.84 8.12 2.24
C VAL A 51 -9.94 8.99 2.87
N HIS A 52 -11.08 8.37 3.18
CA HIS A 52 -12.08 8.96 4.07
C HIS A 52 -11.86 8.46 5.50
N PRO A 53 -11.81 9.38 6.48
CA PRO A 53 -11.52 9.02 7.87
C PRO A 53 -12.52 8.04 8.51
N GLY A 54 -13.81 8.18 8.24
CA GLY A 54 -14.88 7.39 8.86
C GLY A 54 -14.98 5.95 8.36
N GLU A 55 -14.31 5.62 7.26
CA GLU A 55 -14.32 4.29 6.64
C GLU A 55 -13.37 3.32 7.36
N THR A 56 -13.56 3.13 8.67
CA THR A 56 -12.76 2.26 9.53
C THR A 56 -12.63 0.82 9.03
N PRO A 57 -13.61 0.19 8.34
CA PRO A 57 -13.43 -1.15 7.78
C PRO A 57 -12.22 -1.27 6.84
N SER A 58 -11.86 -0.20 6.12
CA SER A 58 -10.69 -0.21 5.24
C SER A 58 -9.37 -0.45 5.98
N SER A 59 -9.25 -0.01 7.24
CA SER A 59 -8.08 -0.30 8.07
C SER A 59 -7.97 -1.78 8.40
N TYR A 60 -9.09 -2.43 8.74
CA TYR A 60 -9.10 -3.86 9.06
C TYR A 60 -8.79 -4.73 7.84
N VAL A 61 -9.32 -4.38 6.66
CA VAL A 61 -8.99 -5.06 5.41
C VAL A 61 -7.50 -4.90 5.08
N CYS A 62 -6.97 -3.67 5.18
CA CYS A 62 -5.55 -3.40 4.95
C CYS A 62 -4.65 -4.19 5.90
N GLN A 63 -4.98 -4.22 7.20
CA GLN A 63 -4.27 -5.02 8.20
C GLN A 63 -4.33 -6.52 7.87
N GLY A 64 -5.50 -7.03 7.47
CA GLY A 64 -5.66 -8.43 7.06
C GLY A 64 -4.80 -8.81 5.85
N MET A 65 -4.74 -7.94 4.84
CA MET A 65 -3.87 -8.14 3.67
C MET A 65 -2.39 -8.18 4.06
N ILE A 66 -1.95 -7.24 4.90
CA ILE A 66 -0.58 -7.20 5.41
C ILE A 66 -0.26 -8.48 6.18
N ASN A 67 -1.13 -8.89 7.11
CA ASN A 67 -0.93 -10.12 7.90
C ASN A 67 -0.87 -11.37 7.01
N PHE A 68 -1.76 -11.48 6.02
CA PHE A 68 -1.72 -12.57 5.05
C PHE A 68 -0.40 -12.58 4.26
N LEU A 69 0.01 -11.41 3.77
CA LEU A 69 1.28 -11.26 3.05
C LEU A 69 2.50 -11.47 3.94
N LEU A 70 2.42 -11.39 5.26
CA LEU A 70 3.55 -11.73 6.15
C LEU A 70 3.52 -13.20 6.60
N SER A 71 2.42 -13.91 6.36
CA SER A 71 2.27 -15.30 6.78
C SER A 71 3.13 -16.27 5.96
N ASP A 72 3.19 -17.50 6.47
CA ASP A 72 3.84 -18.65 5.83
C ASP A 72 3.01 -19.29 4.71
N ASN A 73 1.82 -18.75 4.40
CA ASN A 73 0.97 -19.27 3.35
C ASN A 73 1.74 -19.36 2.01
N PRO A 74 1.73 -20.52 1.31
CA PRO A 74 2.42 -20.69 0.04
C PRO A 74 2.05 -19.64 -1.00
N VAL A 75 0.76 -19.25 -1.05
CA VAL A 75 0.28 -18.20 -1.96
C VAL A 75 0.91 -16.85 -1.62
N ALA A 76 1.02 -16.51 -0.33
CA ALA A 76 1.67 -15.28 0.11
C ALA A 76 3.16 -15.26 -0.28
N LYS A 77 3.86 -16.39 -0.14
CA LYS A 77 5.27 -16.53 -0.55
C LYS A 77 5.45 -16.34 -2.06
N ILE A 78 4.58 -16.94 -2.87
CA ILE A 78 4.55 -16.73 -4.33
C ILE A 78 4.32 -15.24 -4.64
N LEU A 79 3.31 -14.62 -4.03
CA LEU A 79 2.99 -13.21 -4.27
C LEU A 79 4.17 -12.28 -3.95
N ARG A 80 4.80 -12.42 -2.78
CA ARG A 80 5.96 -11.60 -2.39
C ARG A 80 7.18 -11.80 -3.29
N HIS A 81 7.29 -12.95 -3.96
CA HIS A 81 8.38 -13.23 -4.89
C HIS A 81 8.20 -12.47 -6.21
N PHE A 82 6.98 -12.42 -6.75
CA PHE A 82 6.70 -11.82 -8.06
C PHE A 82 6.23 -10.36 -8.01
N VAL A 83 5.78 -9.89 -6.85
CA VAL A 83 5.14 -8.58 -6.67
C VAL A 83 5.72 -7.87 -5.44
N THR A 84 6.03 -6.59 -5.62
CA THR A 84 6.34 -5.66 -4.53
C THR A 84 5.05 -4.93 -4.15
N PHE A 85 4.58 -5.13 -2.92
CA PHE A 85 3.39 -4.45 -2.41
C PHE A 85 3.79 -3.18 -1.65
N LYS A 86 3.10 -2.08 -1.92
CA LYS A 86 3.28 -0.79 -1.23
C LYS A 86 1.95 -0.38 -0.59
N PHE A 87 1.90 -0.46 0.73
CA PHE A 87 0.73 -0.12 1.52
C PHE A 87 0.85 1.29 2.06
N ILE A 88 -0.24 2.05 1.99
CA ILE A 88 -0.46 3.29 2.76
C ILE A 88 -1.65 3.00 3.68
N PRO A 89 -1.40 2.53 4.93
CA PRO A 89 -2.47 2.05 5.81
C PRO A 89 -3.49 3.14 6.20
N MET A 90 -3.06 4.40 6.13
CA MET A 90 -3.91 5.53 6.47
C MET A 90 -3.52 6.76 5.65
N LEU A 91 -4.33 7.06 4.62
CA LEU A 91 -4.14 8.26 3.80
C LEU A 91 -4.52 9.54 4.55
N ASN A 92 -5.53 9.52 5.42
CA ASN A 92 -6.05 10.71 6.08
C ASN A 92 -5.87 10.69 7.62
N PRO A 93 -4.64 10.70 8.14
CA PRO A 93 -4.41 10.62 9.59
C PRO A 93 -4.97 11.81 10.36
N ASP A 94 -4.99 13.00 9.75
CA ASP A 94 -5.53 14.21 10.39
C ASP A 94 -7.05 14.17 10.51
N GLY A 95 -7.75 13.83 9.42
CA GLY A 95 -9.21 13.70 9.43
C GLY A 95 -9.67 12.64 10.42
N VAL A 96 -8.90 11.56 10.59
CA VAL A 96 -9.17 10.53 11.61
C VAL A 96 -9.01 11.10 13.01
N PHE A 97 -7.92 11.82 13.26
CA PHE A 97 -7.67 12.39 14.59
C PHE A 97 -8.76 13.36 15.04
N VAL A 98 -9.25 14.21 14.15
CA VAL A 98 -10.31 15.19 14.48
C VAL A 98 -11.73 14.60 14.45
N GLY A 99 -11.87 13.30 14.12
CA GLY A 99 -13.17 12.63 14.10
C GLY A 99 -14.05 13.00 12.89
N ASN A 100 -13.46 13.45 11.78
CA ASN A 100 -14.20 13.67 10.55
C ASN A 100 -14.73 12.34 10.00
N TYR A 101 -15.74 12.42 9.13
CA TYR A 101 -16.21 11.24 8.40
C TYR A 101 -15.57 11.13 7.01
N ARG A 102 -15.55 12.22 6.23
CA ARG A 102 -15.18 12.18 4.81
C ARG A 102 -13.91 12.96 4.47
N THR A 103 -13.68 14.08 5.15
CA THR A 103 -12.77 15.13 4.70
C THR A 103 -11.48 15.17 5.53
N CYS A 104 -10.42 15.75 4.97
CA CYS A 104 -9.23 16.15 5.74
C CYS A 104 -9.55 17.32 6.69
N ILE A 105 -8.56 17.78 7.45
CA ILE A 105 -8.72 18.88 8.42
C ILE A 105 -9.17 20.21 7.77
N LEU A 106 -8.89 20.42 6.49
CA LEU A 106 -9.31 21.61 5.73
C LEU A 106 -10.70 21.47 5.09
N GLY A 107 -11.43 20.39 5.40
CA GLY A 107 -12.77 20.15 4.85
C GLY A 107 -12.79 19.65 3.40
N GLN A 108 -11.64 19.27 2.84
CA GLN A 108 -11.56 18.74 1.47
C GLN A 108 -11.70 17.21 1.42
N ASP A 109 -12.38 16.73 0.40
CA ASP A 109 -12.46 15.30 0.06
C ASP A 109 -11.20 14.91 -0.72
N LEU A 110 -10.27 14.20 -0.06
CA LEU A 110 -9.01 13.77 -0.68
C LEU A 110 -9.22 12.95 -1.95
N ASN A 111 -10.31 12.17 -2.03
CA ASN A 111 -10.63 11.34 -3.19
C ASN A 111 -11.23 12.15 -4.36
N ARG A 112 -11.25 13.48 -4.27
CA ARG A 112 -11.59 14.41 -5.35
C ARG A 112 -10.43 15.32 -5.75
N CYS A 113 -9.29 15.16 -5.10
CA CYS A 113 -8.16 16.07 -5.24
C CYS A 113 -6.89 15.39 -5.76
N TRP A 114 -6.98 14.22 -6.40
CA TRP A 114 -5.81 13.50 -6.94
C TRP A 114 -4.96 14.29 -7.95
N GLN A 115 -5.55 15.30 -8.61
CA GLN A 115 -4.85 16.18 -9.55
C GLN A 115 -4.29 17.45 -8.89
N GLU A 116 -4.63 17.69 -7.62
CA GLU A 116 -4.17 18.86 -6.87
C GLU A 116 -2.70 18.69 -6.49
N LYS A 117 -1.91 19.74 -6.73
CA LYS A 117 -0.45 19.71 -6.53
C LYS A 117 0.00 20.59 -5.36
N SER A 118 -0.93 21.20 -4.64
CA SER A 118 -0.61 22.07 -3.53
C SER A 118 -0.18 21.29 -2.28
N ILE A 119 1.13 21.31 -1.99
CA ILE A 119 1.71 20.75 -0.75
C ILE A 119 1.24 21.43 0.53
N HIS A 120 0.83 22.70 0.43
CA HIS A 120 0.33 23.46 1.57
C HIS A 120 -1.11 23.10 1.92
N VAL A 121 -1.91 22.71 0.94
CA VAL A 121 -3.34 22.42 1.11
C VAL A 121 -3.57 20.92 1.28
N LEU A 122 -2.89 20.09 0.48
CA LEU A 122 -3.05 18.63 0.50
C LEU A 122 -1.69 17.90 0.56
N PRO A 123 -0.91 18.07 1.64
CA PRO A 123 0.39 17.42 1.77
C PRO A 123 0.31 15.89 1.64
N THR A 124 -0.83 15.28 1.98
CA THR A 124 -1.07 13.84 1.80
C THR A 124 -0.90 13.36 0.35
N LEU A 125 -1.29 14.16 -0.64
CA LEU A 125 -1.41 13.70 -2.04
C LEU A 125 -0.17 14.01 -2.89
N VAL A 126 0.81 14.72 -2.33
CA VAL A 126 1.98 15.22 -3.07
C VAL A 126 3.32 14.78 -2.46
N GLN A 127 3.31 13.86 -1.50
CA GLN A 127 4.52 13.28 -0.89
C GLN A 127 5.20 12.25 -1.78
#